data_AF-A0A5K1BV81-F1
#
_entry.id   AF-A0A5K1BV81-F1
#
_cell.length_a   1.000
_cell.length_b   1.000
_cell.length_c   1.000
_cell.angle_alpha   90.00
_cell.angle_beta   90.00
_cell.angle_gamma   90.00
#
_symmetry.space_group_name_H-M   'P 1'
#
loop_
_entity.id
_entity.type
_entity.pdbx_description
1 polymer ?
#
loop_
_entity_poly.entity_id
_entity_poly.type
_entity_poly.pdbx_seq_one_letter_code
_entity_poly.pdbx_strand_id
1 'polypeptide(L)' 'ADVEVAFDLHSLEEAELLDPNLVDPQLICSEKGASVKGGVGPFGLLVLASKDLQERTAVFFRVFKGHDSKYVVVMCSDQS' A
#
# COMPACT_ATOMS: atom_id res chain seq x y z
N ALA A 1 11.18 -4.85 -19.73
CA ALA A 1 9.93 -5.59 -19.90
C ALA A 1 8.91 -4.85 -19.08
N ASP A 2 7.80 -4.47 -19.71
CA ASP A 2 6.81 -3.62 -19.07
C ASP A 2 5.73 -4.50 -18.47
N VAL A 3 5.28 -4.15 -17.26
CA VAL A 3 4.26 -4.89 -16.53
C VAL A 3 3.12 -3.92 -16.25
N GLU A 4 1.91 -4.31 -16.62
CA GLU A 4 0.68 -3.59 -16.33
C GLU A 4 -0.27 -4.51 -15.56
N VAL A 5 -0.89 -3.97 -14.51
CA VAL A 5 -1.82 -4.71 -13.65
C VAL A 5 -2.97 -3.79 -13.23
N ALA A 6 -4.18 -4.36 -13.14
CA ALA A 6 -5.36 -3.69 -12.62
C ALA A 6 -5.90 -4.48 -11.41
N PHE A 7 -6.28 -3.76 -10.36
CA PHE A 7 -6.87 -4.34 -9.15
C PHE A 7 -8.34 -3.92 -9.04
N ASP A 8 -9.22 -4.90 -8.91
CA ASP A 8 -10.63 -4.69 -8.57
C ASP A 8 -10.84 -5.12 -7.11
N LEU A 9 -11.45 -4.25 -6.31
CA LEU A 9 -11.63 -4.44 -4.87
C LEU A 9 -13.13 -4.57 -4.56
N HIS A 10 -13.54 -5.75 -4.09
CA HIS A 10 -14.95 -6.06 -3.85
C HIS A 10 -15.57 -5.32 -2.65
N SER A 11 -14.78 -4.95 -1.63
CA SER A 11 -15.24 -4.18 -0.49
C SER A 11 -14.12 -3.30 0.07
N LEU A 12 -14.50 -2.10 0.50
CA LEU A 12 -13.64 -1.15 1.20
C LEU A 12 -14.11 -0.91 2.65
N GLU A 13 -15.04 -1.74 3.14
CA GLU A 13 -15.57 -1.61 4.50
C GLU A 13 -14.50 -1.86 5.56
N GLU A 14 -13.52 -2.70 5.27
CA GLU A 14 -12.41 -3.04 6.16
C GLU A 14 -11.28 -1.99 6.13
N ALA A 15 -11.36 -0.96 5.28
CA ALA A 15 -10.34 0.08 5.22
C ALA A 15 -10.21 0.81 6.57
N GLU A 16 -8.97 0.94 7.04
CA GLU A 16 -8.65 1.60 8.31
C GLU A 16 -8.81 3.12 8.20
N LEU A 17 -9.12 3.80 9.30
CA LEU A 17 -9.15 5.26 9.34
C LEU A 17 -7.73 5.80 9.16
N LEU A 18 -7.57 6.78 8.27
CA LEU A 18 -6.30 7.48 8.14
C LEU A 18 -6.03 8.31 9.39
N ASP A 19 -4.85 8.19 9.98
CA ASP A 19 -4.45 9.05 11.09
C ASP A 19 -4.34 10.50 10.58
N PRO A 20 -5.06 11.46 11.19
CA PRO A 20 -5.05 12.85 10.75
C PRO A 20 -3.67 13.51 10.86
N ASN A 21 -2.76 12.96 11.68
CA ASN A 21 -1.40 13.46 11.81
C ASN A 21 -0.47 12.93 10.71
N LEU A 22 -0.86 11.86 10.01
CA LEU A 22 -0.09 11.25 8.91
C LEU A 22 -0.63 11.75 7.56
N VAL A 23 -0.39 13.03 7.28
CA VAL A 23 -0.80 13.67 6.01
C VAL A 23 0.21 13.43 4.89
N ASP A 24 1.47 13.12 5.25
CA ASP A 24 2.56 12.91 4.30
C ASP A 24 2.57 11.46 3.79
N PRO A 25 2.34 11.22 2.49
CA PRO A 25 2.38 9.89 1.90
C PRO A 25 3.73 9.17 2.07
N GLN A 26 4.85 9.90 2.05
CA GLN A 26 6.15 9.28 2.29
C GLN A 26 6.25 8.72 3.71
N LEU A 27 5.76 9.46 4.70
CA LEU A 27 5.75 9.00 6.09
C LEU A 27 4.83 7.78 6.25
N ILE A 28 3.63 7.81 5.65
CA ILE A 28 2.72 6.65 5.61
C ILE A 28 3.43 5.42 5.07
N CYS A 29 4.12 5.52 3.94
CA CYS A 29 4.82 4.37 3.35
C CYS A 29 5.99 3.87 4.21
N SER A 30 6.69 4.76 4.91
CA SER A 30 7.79 4.39 5.81
C SER A 30 7.32 3.66 7.08
N GLU A 31 6.18 4.07 7.65
CA GLU A 31 5.63 3.47 8.86
C GLU A 31 4.78 2.23 8.55
N LYS A 32 4.10 2.23 7.40
CA LYS A 32 3.21 1.15 6.93
C LYS A 32 3.78 0.51 5.66
N GLY A 33 5.02 0.04 5.75
CA GLY A 33 5.70 -0.71 4.67
C GLY A 33 5.01 -2.02 4.27
N ALA A 34 5.55 -2.73 3.29
CA ALA A 34 4.93 -3.90 2.66
C ALA A 34 4.67 -5.09 3.60
N SER A 35 5.42 -5.18 4.70
CA SER A 35 5.26 -6.23 5.71
C SER A 35 4.21 -5.91 6.79
N VAL A 36 3.76 -4.66 6.87
CA VAL A 36 2.77 -4.22 7.87
C VAL A 36 1.37 -4.55 7.35
N LYS A 37 0.61 -5.41 8.02
CA LYS A 37 -0.77 -5.70 7.61
C LYS A 37 -1.66 -4.48 7.87
N GLY A 38 -2.54 -4.17 6.92
CA GLY A 38 -3.59 -3.15 7.07
C GLY A 38 -4.97 -3.76 6.79
N GLY A 39 -6.00 -2.92 6.86
CA GLY A 39 -7.37 -3.32 6.53
C GLY A 39 -7.54 -3.62 5.04
N VAL A 40 -7.25 -2.65 4.17
CA VAL A 40 -7.22 -2.83 2.72
C VAL A 40 -5.81 -2.52 2.20
N GLY A 41 -5.06 -3.60 1.98
CA GLY A 41 -3.65 -3.56 1.59
C GLY A 41 -2.68 -3.87 2.72
N PRO A 42 -1.38 -4.02 2.40
CA PRO A 42 -0.77 -3.70 1.11
C PRO A 42 -1.09 -4.75 0.01
N PHE A 43 -1.44 -4.28 -1.19
CA PHE A 43 -1.58 -5.12 -2.40
C PHE A 43 -0.88 -4.47 -3.59
N GLY A 44 -0.20 -5.27 -4.42
CA GLY A 44 0.66 -4.72 -5.47
C GLY A 44 1.60 -5.76 -6.06
N LEU A 45 2.80 -5.31 -6.42
CA LEU A 45 3.83 -6.11 -7.07
C LEU A 45 5.11 -6.14 -6.24
N LEU A 46 5.74 -7.32 -6.21
CA LEU A 46 7.15 -7.45 -5.88
C LEU A 46 7.94 -7.42 -7.18
N VAL A 47 8.76 -6.40 -7.37
CA VAL A 47 9.63 -6.20 -8.53
C VAL A 47 11.09 -6.27 -8.10
N LEU A 48 11.98 -6.49 -9.07
CA LEU A 48 13.42 -6.66 -8.83
C LEU A 48 13.71 -7.67 -7.71
N ALA A 49 12.87 -8.72 -7.61
CA ALA A 49 12.89 -9.64 -6.49
C ALA A 49 13.82 -10.83 -6.75
N SER A 50 14.64 -11.17 -5.75
CA SER A 50 15.44 -12.39 -5.74
C SER A 50 14.53 -13.62 -5.62
N LYS A 51 15.04 -14.79 -6.03
CA LYS A 51 14.27 -16.05 -6.00
C LYS A 51 13.81 -16.43 -4.58
N ASP A 52 14.63 -16.11 -3.58
CA ASP A 52 14.35 -16.36 -2.16
C ASP A 52 13.68 -15.16 -1.46
N LEU A 53 13.33 -14.11 -2.22
CA LEU A 53 12.65 -12.89 -1.77
C LEU A 53 13.39 -12.12 -0.67
N GLN A 54 14.68 -12.37 -0.48
CA GLN A 54 15.53 -11.62 0.46
C GLN A 54 15.79 -10.19 -0.03
N GLU A 55 15.92 -10.00 -1.34
CA GLU A 55 16.01 -8.67 -1.96
C GLU A 55 14.77 -8.45 -2.81
N ARG A 56 14.07 -7.35 -2.59
CA ARG A 56 12.88 -7.00 -3.39
C ARG A 56 12.49 -5.54 -3.24
N THR A 57 11.81 -5.02 -4.24
CA THR A 57 11.08 -3.76 -4.13
C THR A 57 9.58 -4.04 -4.22
N ALA A 58 8.84 -3.68 -3.19
CA ALA A 58 7.39 -3.77 -3.15
C ALA A 58 6.78 -2.44 -3.61
N VAL A 59 6.12 -2.45 -4.77
CA VAL A 59 5.31 -1.32 -5.24
C VAL A 59 3.85 -1.69 -5.01
N PHE A 60 3.19 -1.00 -4.09
CA PHE A 60 1.87 -1.40 -3.59
C PHE A 60 0.96 -0.23 -3.29
N PHE A 61 -0.32 -0.54 -3.12
CA PHE A 61 -1.37 0.38 -2.72
C PHE A 61 -1.92 0.02 -1.34
N ARG A 62 -2.39 1.04 -0.63
CA ARG A 62 -3.24 0.94 0.57
C ARG A 62 -4.45 1.83 0.41
N VAL A 63 -5.58 1.41 0.96
CA VAL A 63 -6.81 2.20 0.98
C VAL A 63 -7.20 2.50 2.43
N PHE A 64 -7.47 3.77 2.69
CA PHE A 64 -7.88 4.29 3.99
C PHE A 64 -9.25 4.96 3.88
N LYS A 65 -9.97 5.04 5.00
CA LYS A 65 -11.10 5.94 5.19
C LYS A 65 -10.59 7.29 5.65
N GLY A 66 -10.88 8.33 4.89
CA GLY A 66 -10.66 9.73 5.27
C GLY A 66 -11.74 10.23 6.24
N HIS A 67 -11.43 11.34 6.91
CA HIS A 67 -12.35 11.96 7.88
C HIS A 67 -13.59 12.60 7.25
N ASP A 68 -13.56 12.87 5.94
CA ASP A 68 -14.67 13.41 5.17
C ASP A 68 -15.55 12.31 4.54
N SER A 69 -15.48 11.08 5.07
CA SER A 69 -16.17 9.88 4.57
C SER A 69 -15.77 9.47 3.14
N LYS A 70 -14.68 10.02 2.59
CA LYS A 70 -14.10 9.57 1.32
C LYS A 70 -12.99 8.56 1.56
N TYR A 71 -12.66 7.78 0.53
CA TYR A 71 -11.50 6.91 0.56
C TYR A 71 -10.25 7.63 0.07
N VAL A 72 -9.13 7.32 0.70
CA VAL A 72 -7.80 7.82 0.32
C VAL A 72 -6.97 6.62 -0.10
N VAL A 73 -6.37 6.70 -1.28
CA VAL A 73 -5.46 5.67 -1.80
C VAL A 73 -4.04 6.19 -1.73
N VAL A 74 -3.15 5.42 -1.10
CA VAL A 74 -1.72 5.73 -1.02
C VAL A 74 -0.96 4.70 -1.83
N MET A 75 -0.05 5.17 -2.69
CA MET A 75 0.88 4.33 -3.43
C MET A 75 2.25 4.40 -2.76
N CYS A 76 2.84 3.24 -2.49
CA CYS A 76 4.13 3.11 -1.83
C CYS A 76 5.12 2.34 -2.71
N SER A 77 6.39 2.70 -2.57
CA SER A 77 7.53 1.96 -3.11
C SER A 77 8.47 1.67 -1.94
N ASP A 78 8.39 0.46 -1.41
CA ASP A 78 9.17 -0.01 -0.26
C ASP A 78 10.29 -0.94 -0.74
N GLN A 79 11.53 -0.60 -0.41
CA GLN A 79 12.70 -1.37 -0.80
C GLN A 79 13.29 -2.05 0.44
N SER A 80 13.43 -3.37 0.36
CA SER A 80 14.01 -4.22 1.41
C SER A 80 15.10 -5.12 0.88
#